data_AF-A0A2N6BL78-F1
#
_entry.id   AF-A0A2N6BL78-F1
#
_cell.length_a   1.000
_cell.length_b   1.000
_cell.length_c   1.000
_cell.angle_alpha   90.00
_cell.angle_beta   90.00
_cell.angle_gamma   90.00
#
_symmetry.space_group_name_H-M   'P 1'
#
loop_
_entity.id
_entity.type
_entity.pdbx_description
1 polymer ?
#
loop_
_entity_poly.entity_id
_entity_poly.type
_entity_poly.pdbx_seq_one_letter_code
_entity_poly.pdbx_strand_id
1 'polypeptide(L)' 'MSKKGLPSKKIRKLIDKIAPDLEELLHLLNETDEDHSDSVVEDNIRTGAHNLLIAKRIIKERKK' A
#
# COMPACT_ATOMS: atom_id res chain seq x y z
N MET A 1 -13.21 -20.85 12.38
CA MET A 1 -11.85 -20.63 11.82
C MET A 1 -11.14 -19.56 12.64
N SER A 2 -9.95 -19.86 13.16
CA SER A 2 -9.22 -18.96 14.05
C SER A 2 -8.86 -17.67 13.30
N LYS A 3 -9.19 -16.49 13.84
CA LYS A 3 -8.78 -15.17 13.29
C LYS A 3 -7.26 -14.93 13.40
N LYS A 4 -6.46 -15.98 13.62
CA LYS A 4 -5.01 -15.93 13.76
C LYS A 4 -4.43 -15.46 12.41
N GLY A 5 -3.76 -14.31 12.43
CA GLY A 5 -3.07 -13.76 11.26
C GLY A 5 -3.83 -12.66 10.52
N LEU A 6 -4.94 -12.15 11.04
CA LEU A 6 -5.53 -10.88 10.58
C LEU A 6 -5.12 -9.74 11.52
N PRO A 7 -4.72 -8.57 10.99
CA PRO A 7 -4.53 -7.37 11.80
C PRO A 7 -5.81 -6.96 12.53
N SER A 8 -5.66 -6.14 13.57
CA SER A 8 -6.79 -5.61 14.33
C SER A 8 -7.82 -4.92 13.42
N LYS A 9 -9.09 -4.88 13.84
CA LYS A 9 -10.16 -4.21 13.06
C LYS A 9 -9.82 -2.74 12.76
N LYS A 10 -9.13 -2.06 13.69
CA LYS A 10 -8.70 -0.66 13.53
C LYS A 10 -7.64 -0.52 12.44
N ILE A 11 -6.65 -1.41 12.42
CA ILE A 11 -5.60 -1.42 11.38
C ILE A 11 -6.22 -1.70 10.00
N ARG A 12 -7.12 -2.68 9.89
CA ARG A 12 -7.79 -2.99 8.61
C ARG A 12 -8.57 -1.79 8.06
N LYS A 13 -9.31 -1.08 8.92
CA LYS A 13 -10.03 0.14 8.52
C LYS A 13 -9.09 1.25 8.05
N LEU A 14 -7.93 1.41 8.69
CA LEU A 14 -6.95 2.41 8.27
C LEU A 14 -6.36 2.04 6.91
N ILE A 15 -5.97 0.79 6.71
CA ILE A 15 -5.47 0.29 5.41
C ILE A 15 -6.53 0.48 4.31
N ASP A 16 -7.79 0.15 4.58
CA ASP A 16 -8.88 0.35 3.62
C ASP A 16 -9.09 1.84 3.30
N LYS A 17 -8.88 2.74 4.28
CA LYS A 17 -9.02 4.19 4.12
C LYS A 17 -7.89 4.80 3.27
N ILE A 18 -6.63 4.42 3.53
CA ILE A 18 -5.45 5.01 2.87
C ILE A 18 -5.16 4.43 1.48
N ALA A 19 -5.73 3.26 1.16
CA ALA A 19 -5.46 2.58 -0.09
C ALA A 19 -5.67 3.40 -1.37
N PRO A 20 -6.75 4.19 -1.55
CA PRO A 20 -6.87 5.06 -2.72
C PRO A 20 -5.71 6.06 -2.80
N ASP A 21 -5.31 6.67 -1.68
CA ASP A 21 -4.18 7.60 -1.62
C ASP A 21 -2.86 6.91 -2.01
N LEU A 22 -2.67 5.64 -1.62
CA LEU A 22 -1.50 4.85 -2.01
C LEU A 22 -1.49 4.50 -3.51
N GLU A 23 -2.66 4.22 -4.09
CA GLU A 23 -2.81 3.97 -5.53
C GLU A 23 -2.52 5.24 -6.34
N GLU A 24 -3.00 6.40 -5.88
CA GLU A 24 -2.72 7.71 -6.46
C GLU A 24 -1.22 8.08 -6.37
N LEU A 25 -0.59 7.86 -5.21
CA LEU A 25 0.86 8.09 -5.05
C LEU A 25 1.68 7.26 -6.05
N LEU A 26 1.34 5.98 -6.23
CA LEU A 26 2.03 5.14 -7.21
C LEU A 26 1.78 5.61 -8.64
N HIS A 27 0.59 6.12 -8.94
CA HIS A 27 0.29 6.68 -10.26
C HIS A 27 1.16 7.90 -10.54
N LEU A 28 1.19 8.87 -9.62
CA LEU A 28 2.02 10.07 -9.74
C LEU A 28 3.51 9.72 -9.89
N LEU A 29 4.02 8.79 -9.06
CA LEU A 29 5.41 8.33 -9.11
C LEU A 29 5.79 7.55 -10.40
N ASN A 30 4.81 7.13 -11.20
CA ASN A 30 5.02 6.49 -12.49
C ASN A 30 4.81 7.47 -13.66
N GLU A 31 4.09 8.58 -13.45
CA GLU A 31 3.90 9.65 -14.44
C GLU A 31 5.06 10.65 -14.43
N THR A 32 5.82 10.74 -13.35
CA THR A 32 7.04 11.54 -13.27
C THR A 32 8.14 10.91 -14.14
N ASP A 33 8.08 11.15 -15.45
CA ASP A 33 9.10 10.81 -16.46
C ASP A 33 10.22 11.88 -16.52
N GLU A 34 10.40 12.66 -15.45
CA GLU A 34 11.44 13.69 -15.36
C GLU A 34 12.75 13.07 -14.83
N ASP A 35 13.55 12.50 -15.73
CA ASP A 35 15.03 12.44 -15.84
C ASP A 35 15.94 12.42 -14.57
N HIS A 36 15.41 12.10 -13.39
CA HIS A 36 16.09 12.16 -12.10
C HIS A 36 15.67 11.01 -11.18
N SER A 37 15.83 9.79 -11.66
CA SER A 37 15.52 8.55 -10.93
C SER A 37 16.54 8.17 -9.83
N ASP A 38 16.95 9.13 -8.98
CA ASP A 38 17.81 8.88 -7.80
C ASP A 38 17.21 9.45 -6.50
N SER A 39 15.90 9.71 -6.47
CA SER A 39 15.23 10.14 -5.24
C SER A 39 14.97 8.96 -4.31
N VAL A 40 15.86 8.77 -3.34
CA VAL A 40 15.71 7.80 -2.24
C VAL A 40 14.35 7.95 -1.54
N VAL A 41 13.80 9.17 -1.46
CA VAL A 41 12.50 9.43 -0.85
C VAL A 41 11.38 8.81 -1.68
N GLU A 42 11.38 9.03 -2.99
CA GLU A 42 10.37 8.50 -3.90
C GLU A 42 10.42 6.97 -3.97
N ASP A 43 11.61 6.38 -3.96
CA ASP A 43 11.77 4.92 -3.90
C ASP A 43 11.22 4.32 -2.59
N ASN A 44 11.43 4.99 -1.46
CA ASN A 44 10.85 4.59 -0.19
C ASN A 44 9.32 4.71 -0.20
N ILE A 45 8.77 5.78 -0.78
CA ILE A 45 7.32 5.96 -0.93
C ILE A 45 6.75 4.87 -1.84
N ARG A 46 7.35 4.62 -3.01
CA ARG A 46 6.95 3.58 -3.97
C ARG A 46 6.92 2.21 -3.31
N THR A 47 7.99 1.85 -2.62
CA THR A 47 8.12 0.57 -1.91
C THR A 47 7.10 0.45 -0.78
N GLY A 48 6.94 1.51 0.03
CA GLY A 48 5.98 1.55 1.14
C GLY A 48 4.53 1.41 0.69
N ALA A 49 4.13 2.16 -0.34
CA ALA A 49 2.79 2.11 -0.92
C ALA A 49 2.48 0.73 -1.50
N HIS A 50 3.41 0.16 -2.27
CA HIS A 50 3.26 -1.18 -2.83
C HIS A 50 3.10 -2.26 -1.75
N ASN A 51 3.93 -2.23 -0.70
CA ASN A 51 3.85 -3.18 0.41
C ASN A 51 2.52 -3.10 1.16
N LEU A 52 1.99 -1.90 1.38
CA LEU A 52 0.70 -1.71 2.04
C LEU A 52 -0.47 -2.21 1.19
N LEU A 53 -0.42 -2.02 -0.12
CA LEU A 53 -1.42 -2.57 -1.04
C LEU A 53 -1.39 -4.11 -1.10
N ILE A 54 -0.20 -4.72 -1.05
CA ILE A 54 -0.06 -6.18 -0.89
C ILE A 54 -0.68 -6.62 0.43
N ALA A 55 -0.38 -5.94 1.54
CA ALA A 55 -0.97 -6.25 2.84
C ALA A 55 -2.51 -6.19 2.80
N LYS A 56 -3.08 -5.17 2.16
CA LYS A 56 -4.54 -5.06 1.91
C LYS A 56 -5.07 -6.28 1.14
N ARG A 57 -4.38 -6.69 0.08
CA ARG A 57 -4.77 -7.87 -0.73
C ARG A 57 -4.78 -9.15 0.11
N ILE A 58 -3.71 -9.41 0.88
CA ILE A 58 -3.62 -10.58 1.77
C ILE A 58 -4.75 -10.57 2.80
N ILE A 59 -5.06 -9.40 3.38
CA ILE A 59 -6.18 -9.24 4.33
C ILE A 59 -7.52 -9.58 3.66
N LYS A 60 -7.73 -9.18 2.40
CA LYS A 60 -8.94 -9.47 1.63
C LYS A 60 -9.06 -10.96 1.32
N GLU A 61 -7.98 -11.61 0.92
CA GLU A 61 -7.94 -13.04 0.61
C GLU A 61 -8.21 -13.89 1.86
N ARG A 62 -7.64 -13.53 3.02
CA ARG A 62 -7.89 -14.22 4.30
C ARG A 62 -9.26 -13.94 4.93
N LYS A 63 -10.02 -12.97 4.39
CA LYS A 63 -11.41 -12.69 4.80
C LYS A 63 -12.42 -13.54 4.01
N LYS A 64 -12.06 -14.03 2.81
CA LYS A 64 -12.87 -14.94 2.01
C LYS A 64 -12.82 -16.34 2.60
#